data_AF-A0A8A1UE50-F1
#
_entry.id   AF-A0A8A1UE50-F1
#
_cell.length_a   1.000
_cell.length_b   1.000
_cell.length_c   1.000
_cell.angle_alpha   90.00
_cell.angle_beta   90.00
_cell.angle_gamma   90.00
#
_symmetry.space_group_name_H-M   'P 1'
#
loop_
_entity.id
_entity.type
_entity.pdbx_description
1 polymer ?
#
loop_
_entity_poly.entity_id
_entity_poly.type
_entity_poly.pdbx_seq_one_letter_code
_entity_poly.pdbx_strand_id
1 'polypeptide(L)'
;MSSSATARTALRRTFRIAAAVAGLALTACSGSDAAGTRAADRPDTGVADADPGGAASPTAGQDFSDEVEAKAGSAGEPTAGARAGAGGPGGQRCHTSDLKAAFATGEDAVPDPNASGGTTTSIVLTNKSSHTCKIGGFPGVDLRPDAGGPSWSLARSSAKHGSITLGPGDSTDFTLNLGMAKNNEEGSWKPQTVAVTPPNETTALTLKWPWGPLIHQDGATHPTTFVNPIG
;
A
#
# COMPACT_ATOMS: atom_id res chain seq x y z
N MET A 1 -47.06 24.83 19.94
CA MET A 1 -47.34 24.98 18.50
C MET A 1 -46.53 26.16 18.02
N SER A 2 -45.44 25.92 17.29
CA SER A 2 -44.46 26.96 16.92
C SER A 2 -44.25 26.98 15.41
N SER A 3 -44.15 28.18 14.86
CA SER A 3 -44.30 28.48 13.44
C SER A 3 -43.14 28.03 12.57
N SER A 4 -43.45 27.43 11.40
CA SER A 4 -42.49 27.24 10.31
C SER A 4 -42.56 28.42 9.33
N ALA A 5 -41.55 29.30 9.35
CA ALA A 5 -41.44 30.42 8.42
C ALA A 5 -40.47 30.08 7.27
N THR A 6 -41.00 29.93 6.05
CA THR A 6 -40.22 29.64 4.85
C THR A 6 -39.53 30.92 4.32
N ALA A 7 -38.23 31.06 4.55
CA ALA A 7 -37.42 32.11 3.92
C ALA A 7 -36.67 31.57 2.69
N ARG A 8 -37.06 32.02 1.48
CA ARG A 8 -36.34 31.71 0.23
C ARG A 8 -35.25 32.74 0.00
N THR A 9 -33.99 32.42 0.32
CA THR A 9 -32.86 33.33 0.07
C THR A 9 -32.45 33.30 -1.40
N ALA A 10 -32.60 34.44 -2.09
CA ALA A 10 -32.29 34.58 -3.50
C ALA A 10 -30.79 34.78 -3.77
N LEU A 11 -30.31 34.23 -4.90
CA LEU A 11 -28.92 34.36 -5.37
C LEU A 11 -28.49 35.83 -5.55
N ARG A 12 -27.22 36.11 -5.25
CA ARG A 12 -26.44 37.18 -5.90
C ARG A 12 -25.10 36.63 -6.38
N ARG A 13 -25.06 36.18 -7.65
CA ARG A 13 -23.82 35.80 -8.35
C ARG A 13 -23.13 37.05 -8.88
N THR A 14 -22.03 37.46 -8.26
CA THR A 14 -21.11 38.45 -8.82
C THR A 14 -20.11 37.78 -9.77
N PHE A 15 -20.33 37.91 -11.08
CA PHE A 15 -19.31 37.61 -12.07
C PHE A 15 -18.20 38.69 -12.02
N ARG A 16 -16.93 38.26 -11.91
CA ARG A 16 -15.77 39.10 -12.19
C ARG A 16 -15.09 38.56 -13.44
N ILE A 17 -15.26 39.27 -14.55
CA ILE A 17 -14.49 39.07 -15.78
C ILE A 17 -13.19 39.86 -15.62
N ALA A 18 -12.05 39.21 -15.83
CA ALA A 18 -10.73 39.85 -15.90
C ALA A 18 -10.00 39.37 -17.16
N ALA A 19 -9.26 40.27 -17.80
CA ALA A 19 -8.77 40.09 -19.16
C ALA A 19 -7.50 39.23 -19.27
N ALA A 20 -7.27 38.72 -20.48
CA ALA A 20 -6.10 37.91 -20.83
C ALA A 20 -4.82 38.74 -20.96
N VAL A 21 -3.67 38.09 -20.74
CA VAL A 21 -2.39 38.48 -21.33
C VAL A 21 -1.71 37.22 -21.85
N ALA A 22 -1.35 37.20 -23.13
CA ALA A 22 -0.56 36.13 -23.73
C ALA A 22 0.94 36.40 -23.49
N GLY A 23 1.70 35.36 -23.14
CA GLY A 23 3.15 35.43 -22.96
C GLY A 23 3.80 34.15 -23.49
N LEU A 24 4.26 34.19 -24.74
CA LEU A 24 4.97 33.09 -25.38
C LEU A 24 6.48 33.29 -25.17
N ALA A 25 7.16 32.32 -24.55
CA ALA A 25 8.62 32.33 -24.42
C ALA A 25 9.19 30.91 -24.55
N LEU A 26 9.47 30.49 -25.79
CA LEU A 26 10.33 29.34 -26.05
C LEU A 26 11.79 29.79 -25.98
N THR A 27 12.47 29.51 -24.87
CA THR A 27 13.95 29.56 -24.82
C THR A 27 14.51 28.19 -25.23
N ALA A 28 14.52 27.93 -26.55
CA ALA A 28 15.35 26.87 -27.10
C ALA A 28 16.82 27.33 -27.03
N CYS A 29 17.65 26.64 -26.25
CA CYS A 29 19.09 26.77 -26.35
C CYS A 29 19.61 25.60 -27.19
N SER A 30 20.13 25.91 -28.38
CA SER A 30 20.81 24.97 -29.25
C SER A 30 22.16 25.56 -29.67
N GLY A 31 23.21 24.75 -29.53
CA GLY A 31 24.59 25.13 -29.83
C GLY A 31 25.54 24.85 -28.65
N SER A 32 26.72 24.27 -28.84
CA SER A 32 27.32 23.74 -30.07
C SER A 32 28.35 22.65 -29.75
N ASP A 33 28.78 21.95 -30.80
CA ASP A 33 29.71 20.84 -30.82
C ASP A 33 31.04 21.06 -30.08
N ALA A 34 31.56 19.96 -29.51
CA ALA A 34 32.99 19.73 -29.41
C ALA A 34 33.30 18.35 -29.98
N ALA A 35 33.98 18.30 -31.13
CA ALA A 35 34.33 17.07 -31.82
C ALA A 35 35.42 16.28 -31.07
N GLY A 36 35.34 14.95 -31.14
CA GLY A 36 36.28 14.02 -30.51
C GLY A 36 36.50 12.75 -31.33
N THR A 37 36.78 12.89 -32.62
CA THR A 37 37.10 11.75 -33.51
C THR A 37 38.58 11.35 -33.40
N ARG A 38 38.89 10.09 -33.04
CA ARG A 38 39.63 9.17 -33.92
C ARG A 38 39.74 7.73 -33.40
N ALA A 39 39.78 6.79 -34.36
CA ALA A 39 40.46 5.48 -34.41
C ALA A 39 40.56 4.65 -33.10
N ALA A 40 39.95 3.46 -32.99
CA ALA A 40 40.15 2.25 -33.81
C ALA A 40 41.55 1.64 -33.72
N ASP A 41 41.66 0.48 -33.07
CA ASP A 41 42.56 -0.61 -33.49
C ASP A 41 42.10 -1.98 -32.93
N ARG A 42 42.24 -3.00 -33.77
CA ARG A 42 42.05 -4.46 -33.57
C ARG A 42 42.96 -5.08 -34.66
N PRO A 43 43.86 -6.06 -34.41
CA PRO A 43 43.51 -7.39 -33.88
C PRO A 43 44.68 -8.04 -33.04
N ASP A 44 44.88 -9.36 -32.81
CA ASP A 44 44.10 -10.59 -33.03
C ASP A 44 44.56 -11.76 -32.09
N THR A 45 43.87 -12.90 -32.19
CA THR A 45 44.32 -14.31 -31.94
C THR A 45 44.90 -14.74 -30.57
N GLY A 46 44.35 -15.84 -30.05
CA GLY A 46 44.98 -16.71 -29.05
C GLY A 46 44.10 -17.93 -28.71
N VAL A 47 44.40 -19.10 -29.28
CA VAL A 47 43.59 -20.34 -29.19
C VAL A 47 44.09 -21.29 -28.09
N ALA A 48 43.20 -22.05 -27.45
CA ALA A 48 43.43 -23.45 -27.02
C ALA A 48 42.16 -24.14 -26.49
N ASP A 49 41.93 -25.39 -26.92
CA ASP A 49 40.94 -26.37 -26.42
C ASP A 49 41.24 -26.91 -25.00
N ALA A 50 40.22 -27.42 -24.30
CA ALA A 50 40.08 -28.85 -23.95
C ALA A 50 38.92 -29.16 -22.96
N ASP A 51 38.37 -30.37 -23.06
CA ASP A 51 37.24 -30.94 -22.30
C ASP A 51 37.72 -31.67 -20.99
N PRO A 52 36.98 -32.55 -20.28
CA PRO A 52 36.57 -32.27 -18.89
C PRO A 52 37.09 -33.30 -17.86
N GLY A 53 36.84 -33.08 -16.56
CA GLY A 53 36.90 -34.18 -15.58
C GLY A 53 36.94 -33.82 -14.10
N GLY A 54 36.24 -34.64 -13.29
CA GLY A 54 36.80 -35.12 -12.01
C GLY A 54 36.41 -34.42 -10.70
N ALA A 55 35.22 -34.76 -10.19
CA ALA A 55 34.87 -35.05 -8.78
C ALA A 55 35.68 -34.46 -7.58
N ALA A 56 34.95 -33.96 -6.58
CA ALA A 56 35.07 -34.40 -5.19
C ALA A 56 33.84 -34.00 -4.34
N SER A 57 33.30 -34.96 -3.56
CA SER A 57 32.30 -34.73 -2.51
C SER A 57 32.87 -35.09 -1.13
N PRO A 58 32.41 -34.43 -0.06
CA PRO A 58 32.32 -35.02 1.29
C PRO A 58 30.84 -34.92 1.80
N THR A 59 30.31 -35.71 2.73
CA THR A 59 30.88 -36.63 3.75
C THR A 59 29.88 -37.77 4.02
N ALA A 60 30.32 -38.89 4.61
CA ALA A 60 29.45 -39.91 5.26
C ALA A 60 28.59 -39.28 6.41
N GLY A 61 27.47 -39.82 6.87
CA GLY A 61 26.90 -41.18 6.74
C GLY A 61 27.18 -42.03 7.98
N GLN A 62 26.15 -42.38 8.77
CA GLN A 62 25.98 -43.64 9.54
C GLN A 62 24.52 -43.74 10.05
N ASP A 63 23.88 -44.88 9.81
CA ASP A 63 22.63 -45.31 10.45
C ASP A 63 22.83 -45.62 11.94
N PHE A 64 21.74 -45.66 12.72
CA PHE A 64 21.38 -46.83 13.54
C PHE A 64 19.88 -46.79 13.89
N SER A 65 19.22 -47.93 13.70
CA SER A 65 17.84 -48.20 14.07
C SER A 65 17.75 -48.87 15.44
N ASP A 66 16.80 -48.47 16.29
CA ASP A 66 16.28 -49.33 17.36
C ASP A 66 14.83 -48.97 17.69
N GLU A 67 13.95 -49.97 17.63
CA GLU A 67 12.58 -49.91 18.15
C GLU A 67 12.57 -50.30 19.63
N VAL A 68 11.86 -49.55 20.49
CA VAL A 68 11.35 -50.11 21.75
C VAL A 68 9.94 -49.60 22.05
N GLU A 69 8.98 -50.51 22.01
CA GLU A 69 7.61 -50.28 22.47
C GLU A 69 7.51 -50.53 23.99
N ALA A 70 6.96 -49.58 24.77
CA ALA A 70 6.29 -49.86 26.05
C ALA A 70 5.51 -48.66 26.67
N LYS A 71 4.20 -48.65 26.45
CA LYS A 71 3.16 -48.61 27.51
C LYS A 71 3.12 -47.47 28.56
N ALA A 72 2.18 -46.55 28.34
CA ALA A 72 1.20 -45.94 29.28
C ALA A 72 1.59 -45.49 30.72
N GLY A 73 1.33 -44.21 31.03
CA GLY A 73 1.33 -43.68 32.41
C GLY A 73 0.75 -42.26 32.55
N SER A 74 -0.51 -42.17 32.98
CA SER A 74 -1.25 -41.06 33.61
C SER A 74 -0.83 -39.57 33.48
N ALA A 75 -1.82 -38.78 33.04
CA ALA A 75 -2.24 -37.50 33.64
C ALA A 75 -1.16 -36.45 33.99
N GLY A 76 -0.83 -35.60 33.01
CA GLY A 76 -0.23 -34.28 33.23
C GLY A 76 -1.07 -33.22 32.51
N GLU A 77 -1.75 -32.36 33.26
CA GLU A 77 -2.60 -31.30 32.74
C GLU A 77 -1.76 -30.24 32.02
N PRO A 78 -1.96 -29.98 30.70
CA PRO A 78 -1.24 -28.93 30.02
C PRO A 78 -1.86 -27.59 30.45
N THR A 79 -1.31 -27.01 31.51
CA THR A 79 -1.60 -25.63 31.90
C THR A 79 -1.42 -24.75 30.67
N ALA A 80 -2.48 -24.02 30.31
CA ALA A 80 -2.49 -23.20 29.11
C ALA A 80 -1.39 -22.14 29.24
N GLY A 81 -0.28 -22.37 28.54
CA GLY A 81 0.89 -21.50 28.50
C GLY A 81 0.59 -20.22 27.74
N ALA A 82 -0.28 -19.39 28.31
CA ALA A 82 -0.60 -18.06 27.83
C ALA A 82 0.63 -17.15 28.00
N ARG A 83 1.60 -17.30 27.09
CA ARG A 83 2.61 -16.28 26.82
C ARG A 83 1.96 -15.12 26.09
N ALA A 84 1.01 -14.46 26.77
CA ALA A 84 0.72 -13.07 26.50
C ALA A 84 2.02 -12.31 26.75
N GLY A 85 2.68 -11.87 25.68
CA GLY A 85 3.84 -11.01 25.80
C GLY A 85 3.42 -9.77 26.58
N ALA A 86 3.98 -9.60 27.78
CA ALA A 86 3.64 -8.50 28.66
C ALA A 86 4.04 -7.18 27.97
N GLY A 87 3.06 -6.51 27.38
CA GLY A 87 3.22 -5.14 26.91
C GLY A 87 3.61 -4.27 28.09
N GLY A 88 4.73 -3.55 27.98
CA GLY A 88 5.06 -2.49 28.92
C GLY A 88 3.98 -1.38 28.91
N PRO A 89 4.10 -0.35 29.76
CA PRO A 89 3.04 0.65 30.00
C PRO A 89 2.70 1.59 28.82
N GLY A 90 3.07 1.25 27.58
CA GLY A 90 2.45 1.81 26.39
C GLY A 90 1.14 1.07 26.09
N GLY A 91 0.03 1.80 25.95
CA GLY A 91 -1.30 1.23 25.75
C GLY A 91 -1.37 0.17 24.63
N GLN A 92 -2.22 -0.83 24.85
CA GLN A 92 -2.40 -2.00 23.96
C GLN A 92 -2.54 -1.57 22.50
N ARG A 93 -1.85 -2.24 21.57
CA ARG A 93 -1.97 -1.92 20.14
C ARG A 93 -3.38 -2.23 19.62
N CYS A 94 -3.85 -1.50 18.62
CA CYS A 94 -5.10 -1.85 17.95
C CYS A 94 -4.90 -3.09 17.07
N HIS A 95 -5.59 -4.19 17.39
CA HIS A 95 -5.61 -5.39 16.57
C HIS A 95 -6.60 -5.28 15.42
N THR A 96 -6.36 -5.97 14.30
CA THR A 96 -7.31 -6.06 13.17
C THR A 96 -8.69 -6.57 13.61
N SER A 97 -8.74 -7.50 14.57
CA SER A 97 -9.98 -8.04 15.15
C SER A 97 -10.84 -6.97 15.84
N ASP A 98 -10.21 -5.92 16.36
CA ASP A 98 -10.83 -4.81 17.12
C ASP A 98 -11.13 -3.58 16.25
N LEU A 99 -10.77 -3.63 14.97
CA LEU A 99 -11.00 -2.57 14.01
C LEU A 99 -12.12 -2.93 13.02
N LYS A 100 -12.73 -1.89 12.45
CA LYS A 100 -13.46 -1.94 11.18
C LYS A 100 -12.84 -0.91 10.25
N ALA A 101 -12.81 -1.21 8.96
CA ALA A 101 -12.40 -0.27 7.92
C ALA A 101 -13.60 0.14 7.07
N ALA A 102 -13.57 1.35 6.51
CA ALA A 102 -14.48 1.81 5.48
C ALA A 102 -13.79 2.87 4.61
N PHE A 103 -14.16 2.96 3.33
CA PHE A 103 -13.80 4.14 2.54
C PHE A 103 -14.55 5.37 3.05
N ALA A 104 -13.89 6.51 3.15
CA ALA A 104 -14.53 7.77 3.43
C ALA A 104 -15.38 8.20 2.21
N THR A 105 -16.63 8.58 2.46
CA THR A 105 -17.61 8.94 1.40
C THR A 105 -18.08 10.39 1.49
N GLY A 106 -17.36 11.25 2.22
CA GLY A 106 -17.54 12.70 2.15
C GLY A 106 -17.09 13.23 0.79
N GLU A 107 -17.64 14.37 0.36
CA GLU A 107 -17.42 14.92 -0.99
C GLU A 107 -15.91 15.11 -1.31
N ASP A 108 -15.11 15.55 -0.34
CA ASP A 108 -13.65 15.74 -0.49
C ASP A 108 -12.83 14.43 -0.47
N ALA A 109 -13.44 13.29 -0.10
CA ALA A 109 -12.76 12.00 0.03
C ALA A 109 -13.04 11.03 -1.14
N VAL A 110 -13.94 11.41 -2.05
CA VAL A 110 -14.22 10.65 -3.27
C VAL A 110 -13.20 11.06 -4.35
N PRO A 111 -12.40 10.11 -4.88
CA PRO A 111 -11.42 10.40 -5.92
C PRO A 111 -12.09 10.84 -7.22
N ASP A 112 -11.57 11.89 -7.85
CA ASP A 112 -12.05 12.37 -9.15
C ASP A 112 -11.62 11.40 -10.27
N PRO A 113 -12.56 10.73 -10.96
CA PRO A 113 -12.24 9.77 -12.03
C PRO A 113 -11.68 10.43 -13.30
N ASN A 114 -11.71 11.77 -13.41
CA ASN A 114 -11.18 12.54 -14.55
C ASN A 114 -9.92 13.34 -14.20
N ALA A 115 -9.38 13.19 -12.98
CA ALA A 115 -8.20 13.93 -12.55
C ALA A 115 -7.02 13.71 -13.51
N SER A 116 -6.47 14.80 -14.05
CA SER A 116 -5.25 14.74 -14.86
C SER A 116 -4.02 14.62 -13.97
N GLY A 117 -3.82 13.43 -13.39
CA GLY A 117 -2.72 13.11 -12.47
C GLY A 117 -3.16 12.14 -11.38
N GLY A 118 -2.62 12.32 -10.17
CA GLY A 118 -3.08 11.59 -8.99
C GLY A 118 -4.27 12.27 -8.31
N THR A 119 -5.20 11.48 -7.80
CA THR A 119 -6.28 11.93 -6.90
C THR A 119 -6.14 11.22 -5.55
N THR A 120 -6.86 11.66 -4.53
CA THR A 120 -6.74 11.16 -3.15
C THR A 120 -8.06 10.57 -2.67
N THR A 121 -7.99 9.58 -1.79
CA THR A 121 -9.12 9.07 -1.02
C THR A 121 -8.66 8.66 0.38
N SER A 122 -9.57 8.62 1.36
CA SER A 122 -9.28 8.14 2.72
C SER A 122 -9.93 6.78 3.01
N ILE A 123 -9.25 5.98 3.82
CA ILE A 123 -9.84 4.81 4.49
C ILE A 123 -9.87 5.11 5.99
N VAL A 124 -11.07 5.08 6.56
CA VAL A 124 -11.31 5.25 8.00
C VAL A 124 -11.16 3.90 8.70
N LEU A 125 -10.38 3.88 9.77
CA LEU A 125 -10.26 2.78 10.73
C LEU A 125 -10.93 3.20 12.04
N THR A 126 -11.98 2.48 12.45
CA THR A 126 -12.69 2.71 13.72
C THR A 126 -12.40 1.58 14.71
N ASN A 127 -12.08 1.93 15.95
CA ASN A 127 -12.05 0.99 17.07
C ASN A 127 -13.48 0.56 17.44
N LYS A 128 -13.81 -0.71 17.23
CA LYS A 128 -15.13 -1.31 17.58
C LYS A 128 -15.07 -2.15 18.86
N SER A 129 -13.94 -2.21 19.53
CA SER A 129 -13.79 -2.88 20.82
C SER A 129 -14.30 -2.00 21.98
N SER A 130 -14.37 -2.58 23.18
CA SER A 130 -14.70 -1.87 24.42
C SER A 130 -13.48 -1.30 25.14
N HIS A 131 -12.27 -1.39 24.57
CA HIS A 131 -11.03 -0.93 25.20
C HIS A 131 -10.29 0.10 24.35
N THR A 132 -9.50 0.95 25.01
CA THR A 132 -8.63 1.92 24.34
C THR A 132 -7.39 1.24 23.77
N CYS A 133 -7.04 1.54 22.52
CA CYS A 133 -5.88 0.99 21.84
C CYS A 133 -5.02 2.07 21.16
N LYS A 134 -3.78 1.74 20.78
CA LYS A 134 -2.86 2.65 20.07
C LYS A 134 -2.57 2.15 18.66
N ILE A 135 -2.56 3.06 17.69
CA ILE A 135 -2.27 2.77 16.27
C ILE A 135 -1.36 3.85 15.68
N GLY A 136 -0.48 3.49 14.75
CA GLY A 136 0.45 4.44 14.13
C GLY A 136 1.42 3.75 13.17
N GLY A 137 1.93 4.51 12.21
CA GLY A 137 2.70 3.98 11.09
C GLY A 137 1.88 3.83 9.81
N PHE A 138 2.43 3.10 8.85
CA PHE A 138 1.78 2.81 7.57
C PHE A 138 1.02 1.47 7.63
N PRO A 139 -0.23 1.42 7.19
CA PRO A 139 -0.89 0.14 6.91
C PRO A 139 -0.21 -0.54 5.71
N GLY A 140 -0.39 -1.86 5.62
CA GLY A 140 -0.25 -2.58 4.35
C GLY A 140 -1.55 -2.41 3.55
N VAL A 141 -1.44 -2.16 2.25
CA VAL A 141 -2.60 -2.03 1.37
C VAL A 141 -2.33 -2.83 0.11
N ASP A 142 -3.10 -3.90 -0.07
CA ASP A 142 -3.02 -4.78 -1.25
C ASP A 142 -4.29 -4.61 -2.09
N LEU A 143 -4.13 -4.16 -3.32
CA LEU A 143 -5.20 -4.10 -4.31
C LEU A 143 -5.35 -5.49 -4.96
N ARG A 144 -6.56 -6.03 -5.04
CA ARG A 144 -6.82 -7.42 -5.50
C ARG A 144 -7.83 -7.48 -6.66
N PRO A 145 -7.56 -8.27 -7.71
CA PRO A 145 -8.52 -8.54 -8.78
C PRO A 145 -9.51 -9.66 -8.38
N ASP A 146 -10.66 -9.77 -9.07
CA ASP A 146 -11.64 -10.84 -8.81
C ASP A 146 -11.11 -12.25 -9.13
N ALA A 147 -10.25 -12.37 -10.15
CA ALA A 147 -9.91 -13.65 -10.79
C ALA A 147 -8.77 -14.44 -10.11
N GLY A 148 -8.43 -14.14 -8.85
CA GLY A 148 -7.31 -14.78 -8.15
C GLY A 148 -5.93 -14.46 -8.73
N GLY A 149 -5.83 -13.43 -9.57
CA GLY A 149 -4.56 -12.90 -10.06
C GLY A 149 -3.69 -12.28 -8.94
N PRO A 150 -2.43 -11.91 -9.25
CA PRO A 150 -1.53 -11.33 -8.26
C PRO A 150 -2.14 -10.08 -7.61
N SER A 151 -1.86 -9.89 -6.32
CA SER A 151 -2.22 -8.67 -5.60
C SER A 151 -1.15 -7.60 -5.82
N TRP A 152 -1.55 -6.36 -6.04
CA TRP A 152 -0.64 -5.22 -6.08
C TRP A 152 -0.53 -4.60 -4.69
N SER A 153 0.56 -4.90 -3.98
CA SER A 153 0.91 -4.23 -2.73
C SER A 153 1.39 -2.80 -3.01
N LEU A 154 0.74 -1.81 -2.40
CA LEU A 154 1.06 -0.41 -2.64
C LEU A 154 2.37 0.02 -1.96
N ALA A 155 3.15 0.82 -2.69
CA ALA A 155 4.30 1.51 -2.11
C ALA A 155 3.86 2.48 -1.01
N ARG A 156 4.71 2.66 0.00
CA ARG A 156 4.52 3.65 1.07
C ARG A 156 5.16 4.97 0.66
N SER A 157 4.52 6.09 0.99
CA SER A 157 5.15 7.40 0.84
C SER A 157 6.32 7.59 1.83
N SER A 158 7.11 8.64 1.64
CA SER A 158 8.19 9.04 2.56
C SER A 158 7.73 9.90 3.74
N ALA A 159 6.40 10.01 3.95
CA ALA A 159 5.84 10.83 5.02
C ALA A 159 6.20 10.30 6.42
N LYS A 160 6.42 11.24 7.35
CA LYS A 160 6.62 10.92 8.77
C LYS A 160 5.28 10.54 9.39
N HIS A 161 5.31 9.64 10.36
CA HIS A 161 4.12 9.15 11.05
C HIS A 161 4.22 9.31 12.56
N GLY A 162 3.08 9.52 13.21
CA GLY A 162 2.95 9.54 14.66
C GLY A 162 2.38 8.24 15.21
N SER A 163 1.69 8.35 16.35
CA SER A 163 0.80 7.32 16.85
C SER A 163 -0.36 7.97 17.59
N ILE A 164 -1.56 7.48 17.31
CA ILE A 164 -2.83 7.98 17.83
C ILE A 164 -3.40 6.93 18.81
N THR A 165 -4.05 7.40 19.86
CA THR A 165 -4.79 6.57 20.80
C THR A 165 -6.27 6.63 20.43
N LEU A 166 -6.91 5.47 20.23
CA LEU A 166 -8.33 5.33 19.92
C LEU A 166 -9.06 4.71 21.10
N GLY A 167 -9.98 5.46 21.70
CA GLY A 167 -10.98 4.91 22.62
C GLY A 167 -12.05 4.07 21.90
N PRO A 168 -12.98 3.47 22.65
CA PRO A 168 -14.11 2.73 22.08
C PRO A 168 -14.98 3.61 21.18
N GLY A 169 -15.12 3.24 19.90
CA GLY A 169 -15.86 4.01 18.90
C GLY A 169 -15.05 5.10 18.18
N ASP A 170 -13.86 5.45 18.67
CA ASP A 170 -13.00 6.46 18.03
C ASP A 170 -12.49 5.96 16.68
N SER A 171 -12.22 6.91 15.79
CA SER A 171 -11.72 6.65 14.44
C SER A 171 -10.51 7.50 14.09
N THR A 172 -9.70 6.96 13.20
CA THR A 172 -8.61 7.66 12.49
C THR A 172 -8.66 7.24 11.03
N ASP A 173 -8.01 7.95 10.13
CA ASP A 173 -7.91 7.57 8.73
C ASP A 173 -6.45 7.57 8.25
N PHE A 174 -6.28 7.04 7.04
CA PHE A 174 -5.08 7.18 6.24
C PHE A 174 -5.50 7.43 4.80
N THR A 175 -4.67 8.16 4.05
CA THR A 175 -4.94 8.47 2.65
C THR A 175 -4.25 7.51 1.69
N LEU A 176 -4.90 7.28 0.56
CA LEU A 176 -4.33 6.69 -0.65
C LEU A 176 -4.25 7.76 -1.71
N ASN A 177 -3.09 7.91 -2.33
CA ASN A 177 -2.96 8.55 -3.63
C ASN A 177 -3.22 7.49 -4.70
N LEU A 178 -3.99 7.85 -5.73
CA LEU A 178 -4.45 6.96 -6.80
C LEU A 178 -4.17 7.59 -8.17
N GLY A 179 -3.44 6.88 -9.04
CA GLY A 179 -3.40 7.19 -10.47
C GLY A 179 -4.60 6.56 -11.17
N MET A 180 -5.67 7.34 -11.40
CA MET A 180 -6.87 6.86 -12.09
C MET A 180 -6.59 6.67 -13.59
N ALA A 181 -7.12 5.61 -14.18
CA ALA A 181 -7.09 5.38 -15.63
C ALA A 181 -8.49 5.51 -16.24
N LYS A 182 -8.57 5.76 -17.55
CA LYS A 182 -9.85 5.68 -18.27
C LYS A 182 -10.22 4.21 -18.47
N ASN A 183 -11.53 3.95 -18.58
CA ASN A 183 -12.02 2.61 -18.88
C ASN A 183 -11.53 2.15 -20.26
N ASN A 184 -10.95 0.95 -20.32
CA ASN A 184 -10.37 0.34 -21.52
C ASN A 184 -9.15 1.09 -22.11
N GLU A 185 -8.46 1.90 -21.30
CA GLU A 185 -7.17 2.48 -21.67
C GLU A 185 -6.07 1.41 -21.60
N GLU A 186 -5.06 1.50 -22.48
CA GLU A 186 -3.92 0.59 -22.45
C GLU A 186 -3.13 0.77 -21.15
N GLY A 187 -2.79 -0.34 -20.48
CA GLY A 187 -2.19 -0.30 -19.13
C GLY A 187 -3.17 0.02 -18.00
N SER A 188 -4.48 0.15 -18.26
CA SER A 188 -5.48 0.23 -17.19
C SER A 188 -5.71 -1.12 -16.51
N TRP A 189 -5.82 -1.12 -15.19
CA TRP A 189 -6.05 -2.30 -14.37
C TRP A 189 -7.08 -1.99 -13.28
N LYS A 190 -8.05 -2.89 -13.08
CA LYS A 190 -9.15 -2.65 -12.14
C LYS A 190 -9.09 -3.58 -10.92
N PRO A 191 -8.82 -3.07 -9.71
CA PRO A 191 -9.05 -3.83 -8.50
C PRO A 191 -10.54 -3.95 -8.19
N GLN A 192 -10.87 -4.97 -7.39
CA GLN A 192 -12.23 -5.32 -7.01
C GLN A 192 -12.40 -5.37 -5.49
N THR A 193 -11.32 -5.72 -4.78
CA THR A 193 -11.20 -5.55 -3.34
C THR A 193 -9.87 -4.93 -2.96
N VAL A 194 -9.84 -4.35 -1.76
CA VAL A 194 -8.65 -3.84 -1.10
C VAL A 194 -8.51 -4.56 0.22
N ALA A 195 -7.35 -5.17 0.45
CA ALA A 195 -6.98 -5.71 1.75
C ALA A 195 -6.14 -4.66 2.50
N VAL A 196 -6.60 -4.28 3.69
CA VAL A 196 -5.98 -3.29 4.56
C VAL A 196 -5.45 -4.01 5.79
N THR A 197 -4.13 -4.11 5.92
CA THR A 197 -3.44 -4.68 7.07
C THR A 197 -3.02 -3.54 8.01
N PRO A 198 -3.58 -3.42 9.22
CA PRO A 198 -3.18 -2.38 10.18
C PRO A 198 -1.68 -2.43 10.50
N PRO A 199 -1.06 -1.32 10.94
CA PRO A 199 0.36 -1.32 11.28
C PRO A 199 0.69 -2.33 12.37
N ASN A 200 1.74 -3.13 12.15
CA ASN A 200 2.21 -4.21 13.03
C ASN A 200 1.23 -5.39 13.22
N GLU A 201 0.24 -5.53 12.35
CA GLU A 201 -0.61 -6.72 12.25
C GLU A 201 -0.28 -7.52 10.98
N THR A 202 -0.71 -8.78 10.93
CA THR A 202 -0.54 -9.68 9.77
C THR A 202 -1.87 -10.10 9.14
N THR A 203 -2.99 -9.70 9.73
CA THR A 203 -4.33 -10.00 9.25
C THR A 203 -4.98 -8.74 8.66
N ALA A 204 -5.70 -8.89 7.55
CA ALA A 204 -6.22 -7.79 6.77
C ALA A 204 -7.75 -7.66 6.85
N LEU A 205 -8.24 -6.42 6.91
CA LEU A 205 -9.63 -6.05 6.68
C LEU A 205 -9.87 -5.98 5.17
N THR A 206 -10.96 -6.52 4.66
CA THR A 206 -11.27 -6.49 3.21
C THR A 206 -12.38 -5.50 2.92
N LEU A 207 -12.13 -4.60 1.95
CA LEU A 207 -13.09 -3.61 1.44
C LEU A 207 -13.40 -3.91 -0.03
N LYS A 208 -14.63 -3.65 -0.48
CA LYS A 208 -14.95 -3.66 -1.91
C LYS A 208 -14.46 -2.36 -2.56
N TRP A 209 -13.73 -2.45 -3.66
CA TRP A 209 -13.32 -1.28 -4.44
C TRP A 209 -14.53 -0.63 -5.11
N PRO A 210 -14.83 0.66 -4.84
CA PRO A 210 -16.02 1.32 -5.37
C PRO A 210 -15.77 2.13 -6.65
N TRP A 211 -14.52 2.22 -7.14
CA TRP A 211 -14.12 3.16 -8.20
C TRP A 211 -13.77 2.49 -9.54
N GLY A 212 -13.31 3.32 -10.48
CA GLY A 212 -12.82 2.92 -11.81
C GLY A 212 -11.47 2.17 -11.77
N PRO A 213 -10.88 1.90 -12.95
CA PRO A 213 -9.54 1.34 -13.04
C PRO A 213 -8.46 2.35 -12.63
N LEU A 214 -7.30 1.82 -12.30
CA LEU A 214 -6.07 2.55 -12.04
C LEU A 214 -5.08 2.34 -13.18
N ILE A 215 -4.08 3.21 -13.28
CA ILE A 215 -2.89 2.98 -14.09
C ILE A 215 -2.09 1.87 -13.40
N HIS A 216 -1.77 0.79 -14.11
CA HIS A 216 -1.00 -0.31 -13.53
C HIS A 216 0.48 0.08 -13.38
N GLN A 217 0.96 0.16 -12.14
CA GLN A 217 2.30 0.67 -11.80
C GLN A 217 2.99 -0.17 -10.70
N ASP A 218 2.72 -1.48 -10.69
CA ASP A 218 3.26 -2.44 -9.71
C ASP A 218 4.79 -2.55 -9.76
N GLY A 219 5.39 -2.44 -10.95
CA GLY A 219 6.85 -2.39 -11.15
C GLY A 219 7.50 -1.00 -11.06
N ALA A 220 6.76 0.07 -10.74
CA ALA A 220 7.29 1.43 -10.79
C ALA A 220 8.09 1.81 -9.52
N THR A 221 9.23 2.49 -9.70
CA THR A 221 10.03 3.04 -8.58
C THR A 221 9.38 4.26 -7.91
N HIS A 222 8.58 5.01 -8.68
CA HIS A 222 7.85 6.19 -8.23
C HIS A 222 6.39 6.13 -8.73
N PRO A 223 5.56 5.23 -8.17
CA PRO A 223 4.16 5.10 -8.59
C PRO A 223 3.34 6.33 -8.17
N THR A 224 2.33 6.66 -8.96
CA THR A 224 1.28 7.64 -8.59
C THR A 224 0.30 7.04 -7.58
N THR A 225 0.14 5.71 -7.59
CA THR A 225 -0.68 4.99 -6.62
C THR A 225 0.16 4.54 -5.42
N PHE A 226 -0.08 5.10 -4.24
CA PHE A 226 0.67 4.81 -3.01
C PHE A 226 -0.15 5.07 -1.74
N VAL A 227 0.32 4.53 -0.60
CA VAL A 227 -0.30 4.67 0.73
C VAL A 227 0.48 5.64 1.62
N ASN A 228 -0.25 6.51 2.31
CA ASN A 228 0.25 7.43 3.35
C ASN A 228 0.07 6.80 4.75
N PRO A 229 0.74 7.34 5.79
CA PRO A 229 0.58 6.82 7.14
C PRO A 229 -0.81 7.12 7.71
N ILE A 230 -1.09 6.57 8.89
CA ILE A 230 -2.27 6.90 9.70
C ILE A 230 -2.06 8.25 10.39
N GLY A 231 -3.06 9.13 10.26
CA GLY A 231 -3.05 10.52 10.72
C GLY A 231 -2.29 11.47 9.78
#